data_AF-X0XD13-F1
#
_entry.id   AF-X0XD13-F1
#
_cell.length_a   1.000
_cell.length_b   1.000
_cell.length_c   1.000
_cell.angle_alpha   90.00
_cell.angle_beta   90.00
_cell.angle_gamma   90.00
#
_symmetry.space_group_name_H-M   'P 1'
#
loop_
_entity.id
_entity.type
_entity.pdbx_description
1 polymer ?
#
loop_
_entity_poly.entity_id
_entity_poly.type
_entity_poly.pdbx_seq_one_letter_code
_entity_poly.pdbx_strand_id
1 'polypeptide(L)'
;MEERRLLKGVFDEAVTIEAYDAVVWRNHEKNKEAFLKAIGHFDLVMGYFNLADAIGHLSFGINDKLAIVYEELDRIAEAVKDSNDLLFIISDHGMKAIGRYGDHSRNGFYSFNQDMGLHHPKITSFHMLLRRLAENEYATN
;
A
#
# COMPACT_ATOMS: atom_id res chain seq x y z
N MET A 1 -18.24 -4.00 4.22
CA MET A 1 -16.99 -4.64 4.68
C MET A 1 -16.78 -4.33 6.16
N GLU A 2 -16.23 -5.26 6.93
CA GLU A 2 -16.11 -5.22 8.41
C GLU A 2 -15.38 -3.96 8.91
N GLU A 3 -14.28 -3.56 8.27
CA GLU A 3 -13.50 -2.36 8.59
C GLU A 3 -14.35 -1.07 8.57
N ARG A 4 -15.16 -0.86 7.51
CA ARG A 4 -16.03 0.33 7.41
C ARG A 4 -17.09 0.37 8.52
N ARG A 5 -17.60 -0.80 8.93
CA ARG A 5 -18.54 -0.91 10.05
C ARG A 5 -17.87 -0.57 11.38
N LEU A 6 -16.66 -1.06 11.60
CA LEU A 6 -15.88 -0.80 12.81
C LEU A 6 -15.43 0.66 12.87
N LEU A 7 -14.97 1.24 11.76
CA LEU A 7 -14.60 2.66 11.67
C LEU A 7 -15.77 3.55 12.05
N LYS A 8 -16.97 3.29 11.51
CA LYS A 8 -18.19 3.99 11.94
C LYS A 8 -18.44 3.80 13.45
N GLY A 9 -18.29 2.56 13.93
CA GLY A 9 -18.41 2.25 15.35
C GLY A 9 -17.42 3.00 16.25
N VAL A 10 -16.23 3.36 15.77
CA VAL A 10 -15.29 4.20 16.52
C VAL A 10 -15.85 5.61 16.70
N PHE A 11 -16.42 6.20 15.66
CA PHE A 11 -17.06 7.52 15.74
C PHE A 11 -18.34 7.52 16.57
N ASP A 12 -19.06 6.40 16.59
CA ASP A 12 -20.25 6.17 17.42
C ASP A 12 -19.89 5.72 18.86
N GLU A 13 -18.61 5.70 19.24
CA GLU A 13 -18.07 5.23 20.53
C GLU A 13 -18.43 3.77 20.91
N ALA A 14 -18.91 2.99 19.94
CA ALA A 14 -19.29 1.58 20.10
C ALA A 14 -18.12 0.61 19.94
N VAL A 15 -16.97 1.08 19.42
CA VAL A 15 -15.78 0.28 19.11
C VAL A 15 -14.54 1.08 19.49
N THR A 16 -13.55 0.45 20.10
CA THR A 16 -12.29 1.12 20.41
C THR A 16 -11.37 1.18 19.19
N ILE A 17 -10.44 2.14 19.16
CA ILE A 17 -9.46 2.26 18.07
C ILE A 17 -8.63 0.98 17.95
N GLU A 18 -8.27 0.36 19.09
CA GLU A 18 -7.46 -0.85 19.15
C GLU A 18 -8.21 -2.06 18.54
N ALA A 19 -9.53 -2.14 18.75
CA ALA A 19 -10.36 -3.18 18.14
C ALA A 19 -10.47 -3.02 16.62
N TYR A 20 -10.55 -1.77 16.14
CA TYR A 20 -10.48 -1.48 14.71
C TYR A 20 -9.09 -1.83 14.14
N ASP A 21 -8.02 -1.37 14.80
CA ASP A 21 -6.63 -1.64 14.38
C ASP A 21 -6.38 -3.15 14.26
N ALA A 22 -6.83 -3.94 15.23
CA ALA A 22 -6.65 -5.38 15.24
C ALA A 22 -7.26 -6.06 13.99
N VAL A 23 -8.40 -5.56 13.50
CA VAL A 23 -9.03 -6.07 12.28
C VAL A 23 -8.24 -5.64 11.04
N VAL A 24 -7.76 -4.40 10.98
CA VAL A 24 -6.91 -3.91 9.89
C VAL A 24 -5.63 -4.73 9.80
N TRP A 25 -4.93 -4.93 10.92
CA TRP A 25 -3.71 -5.75 10.99
C TRP A 25 -3.96 -7.19 10.58
N ARG A 26 -5.05 -7.81 11.05
CA ARG A 26 -5.42 -9.18 10.65
C ARG A 26 -5.64 -9.30 9.13
N ASN A 27 -6.27 -8.30 8.52
CA ASN A 27 -6.51 -8.31 7.08
C ASN A 27 -5.22 -8.05 6.29
N HIS A 28 -4.38 -7.13 6.77
CA HIS A 28 -3.03 -6.88 6.25
C HIS A 28 -2.17 -8.15 6.25
N GLU A 29 -2.11 -8.88 7.35
CA GLU A 29 -1.33 -10.13 7.44
C GLU A 29 -1.78 -11.18 6.43
N LYS A 30 -3.10 -11.35 6.26
CA LYS A 30 -3.65 -12.27 5.25
C LYS A 30 -3.27 -11.84 3.83
N ASN A 31 -3.36 -10.55 3.53
CA ASN A 31 -2.98 -10.02 2.21
C ASN A 31 -1.48 -10.18 1.97
N LYS A 32 -0.64 -9.92 2.97
CA LYS A 32 0.82 -10.09 2.91
C LYS A 32 1.19 -11.55 2.66
N GLU A 33 0.59 -12.48 3.41
CA GLU A 33 0.83 -13.90 3.22
C GLU A 33 0.43 -14.36 1.80
N ALA A 34 -0.74 -13.95 1.30
CA ALA A 34 -1.17 -14.28 -0.05
C ALA A 34 -0.27 -13.67 -1.13
N PHE A 35 0.14 -12.41 -0.96
CA PHE A 35 1.04 -11.70 -1.86
C PHE A 35 2.41 -12.41 -1.95
N LEU A 36 3.06 -12.67 -0.82
CA LEU A 36 4.36 -13.32 -0.78
C LEU A 36 4.33 -14.75 -1.36
N LYS A 37 3.23 -15.49 -1.15
CA LYS A 37 3.03 -16.81 -1.78
C LYS A 37 2.80 -16.75 -3.29
N ALA A 38 2.42 -15.61 -3.85
CA ALA A 38 2.18 -15.46 -5.28
C ALA A 38 3.46 -15.08 -6.05
N ILE A 39 4.47 -14.52 -5.36
CA ILE A 39 5.75 -14.13 -5.97
C ILE A 39 6.41 -15.35 -6.64
N GLY A 40 6.87 -15.18 -7.89
CA GLY A 40 7.50 -16.23 -8.68
C GLY A 40 6.56 -17.26 -9.30
N HIS A 41 5.24 -17.13 -9.12
CA HIS A 41 4.24 -18.06 -9.66
C HIS A 41 3.37 -17.49 -10.79
N PHE A 42 3.47 -16.18 -11.04
CA PHE A 42 2.67 -15.48 -12.05
C PHE A 42 3.50 -14.40 -12.74
N ASP A 43 3.18 -14.10 -14.00
CA ASP A 43 3.83 -13.04 -14.77
C ASP A 43 3.53 -11.63 -14.23
N LEU A 44 2.41 -11.48 -13.49
CA LEU A 44 2.02 -10.25 -12.82
C LEU A 44 1.37 -10.55 -11.47
N VAL A 45 1.93 -9.96 -10.41
CA VAL A 45 1.37 -9.99 -9.06
C VAL A 45 1.08 -8.57 -8.60
N MET A 46 -0.14 -8.32 -8.12
CA MET A 46 -0.56 -7.04 -7.55
C MET A 46 -1.00 -7.23 -6.10
N GLY A 47 -0.27 -6.62 -5.17
CA GLY A 47 -0.63 -6.54 -3.76
C GLY A 47 -1.26 -5.18 -3.42
N TYR A 48 -2.39 -5.19 -2.72
CA TYR A 48 -3.01 -3.98 -2.18
C TYR A 48 -2.96 -3.99 -0.64
N PHE A 49 -2.27 -3.00 -0.07
CA PHE A 49 -2.05 -2.86 1.36
C PHE A 49 -2.60 -1.51 1.84
N ASN A 50 -3.81 -1.51 2.42
CA ASN A 50 -4.45 -0.30 2.94
C ASN A 50 -4.00 0.09 4.35
N LEU A 51 -3.01 -0.60 4.93
CA LEU A 51 -2.61 -0.45 6.34
C LEU A 51 -2.34 1.01 6.72
N ALA A 52 -1.54 1.73 5.93
CA ALA A 52 -1.22 3.14 6.18
C ALA A 52 -2.44 4.06 6.13
N ASP A 53 -3.35 3.86 5.18
CA ASP A 53 -4.57 4.65 5.06
C ASP A 53 -5.54 4.36 6.22
N ALA A 54 -5.81 3.08 6.46
CA ALA A 54 -6.77 2.62 7.45
C ALA A 54 -6.36 3.02 8.88
N ILE A 55 -5.10 2.80 9.27
CA ILE A 55 -4.57 3.22 10.57
C ILE A 55 -4.39 4.74 10.62
N GLY A 56 -3.91 5.34 9.53
CA GLY A 56 -3.67 6.77 9.42
C GLY A 56 -4.92 7.60 9.72
N HIS A 57 -6.10 7.19 9.25
CA HIS A 57 -7.33 7.95 9.53
C HIS A 57 -7.57 8.22 11.01
N LEU A 58 -7.24 7.26 11.89
CA LEU A 58 -7.45 7.38 13.34
C LEU A 58 -6.20 7.78 14.13
N SER A 59 -5.01 7.62 13.54
CA SER A 59 -3.74 7.68 14.28
C SER A 59 -2.58 8.34 13.53
N PHE A 60 -2.81 9.09 12.45
CA PHE A 60 -1.74 9.69 11.68
C PHE A 60 -0.86 10.66 12.49
N GLY A 61 -1.43 11.34 13.49
CA GLY A 61 -0.67 12.23 14.38
C GLY A 61 0.10 11.50 15.50
N ILE A 62 0.04 10.17 15.55
CA ILE A 62 0.72 9.34 16.57
C ILE A 62 1.97 8.74 15.93
N ASN A 63 3.08 9.48 15.98
CA ASN A 63 4.30 9.17 15.25
C ASN A 63 4.83 7.74 15.50
N ASP A 64 4.88 7.30 16.76
CA ASP A 64 5.39 5.96 17.09
C ASP A 64 4.54 4.85 16.47
N LYS A 65 3.22 5.04 16.44
CA LYS A 65 2.29 4.09 15.82
C LYS A 65 2.44 4.08 14.30
N LEU A 66 2.60 5.24 13.67
CA LEU A 66 2.88 5.31 12.24
C LEU A 66 4.24 4.73 11.88
N ALA A 67 5.26 4.91 12.71
CA ALA A 67 6.58 4.33 12.48
C ALA A 67 6.49 2.80 12.35
N ILE A 68 5.73 2.14 13.24
CA ILE A 68 5.47 0.69 13.16
C ILE A 68 4.77 0.30 11.86
N VAL A 69 3.78 1.09 11.44
CA VAL A 69 3.05 0.85 10.18
C VAL A 69 3.97 0.96 8.97
N TYR A 70 4.79 2.01 8.91
CA TYR A 70 5.72 2.20 7.80
C TYR A 70 6.85 1.18 7.81
N GLU A 71 7.36 0.79 8.98
CA GLU A 71 8.34 -0.28 9.11
C GLU A 71 7.78 -1.62 8.60
N GLU A 72 6.53 -1.93 8.91
CA GLU A 72 5.87 -3.13 8.37
C GLU A 72 5.75 -3.10 6.83
N LEU A 73 5.34 -1.97 6.25
CA LEU A 73 5.24 -1.82 4.80
C LEU A 73 6.64 -1.90 4.14
N ASP A 74 7.66 -1.35 4.79
CA ASP A 74 9.05 -1.43 4.34
C ASP A 74 9.56 -2.87 4.34
N ARG A 75 9.23 -3.68 5.35
CA ARG A 75 9.57 -5.11 5.39
C ARG A 75 8.98 -5.91 4.23
N ILE A 76 7.78 -5.54 3.74
CA ILE A 76 7.21 -6.18 2.55
C ILE A 76 8.05 -5.83 1.31
N ALA A 77 8.42 -4.57 1.15
CA ALA A 77 9.28 -4.14 0.04
C ALA A 77 10.66 -4.83 0.11
N GLU A 78 11.28 -4.88 1.29
CA GLU A 78 12.55 -5.56 1.54
C GLU A 78 12.49 -7.05 1.17
N ALA A 79 11.37 -7.74 1.46
CA ALA A 79 11.21 -9.15 1.14
C ALA A 79 11.16 -9.46 -0.37
N VAL A 80 10.90 -8.45 -1.22
CA VAL A 80 10.75 -8.63 -2.68
C VAL A 80 11.74 -7.82 -3.52
N LYS A 81 12.55 -6.94 -2.90
CA LYS A 81 13.40 -5.99 -3.63
C LYS A 81 14.48 -6.65 -4.50
N ASP A 82 14.98 -7.82 -4.07
CA ASP A 82 16.06 -8.55 -4.72
C ASP A 82 15.54 -9.49 -5.82
N SER A 83 14.24 -9.43 -6.15
CA SER A 83 13.73 -10.13 -7.33
C SER A 83 14.37 -9.54 -8.60
N ASN A 84 14.67 -10.40 -9.57
CA ASN A 84 15.02 -9.98 -10.93
C ASN A 84 13.82 -9.35 -11.67
N ASP A 85 12.61 -9.49 -11.12
CA ASP A 85 11.41 -8.89 -11.67
C ASP A 85 11.39 -7.37 -11.50
N LEU A 86 10.59 -6.69 -12.31
CA LEU A 86 10.31 -5.27 -12.10
C LEU A 86 9.41 -5.12 -10.86
N LEU A 87 9.95 -4.49 -9.82
CA LEU A 87 9.18 -4.09 -8.64
C LEU A 87 8.62 -2.69 -8.86
N PHE A 88 7.31 -2.54 -8.72
CA PHE A 88 6.62 -1.26 -8.77
C PHE A 88 5.80 -1.03 -7.49
N ILE A 89 6.13 0.02 -6.74
CA ILE A 89 5.40 0.45 -5.56
C ILE A 89 4.70 1.76 -5.90
N ILE A 90 3.41 1.88 -5.58
CA ILE A 90 2.61 3.08 -5.83
C ILE A 90 1.61 3.33 -4.71
N SER A 91 1.40 4.60 -4.37
CA SER A 91 0.22 5.07 -3.66
C SER A 91 -0.61 6.00 -4.56
N ASP A 92 -1.93 5.89 -4.45
CA ASP A 92 -2.89 6.73 -5.16
C ASP A 92 -3.04 8.12 -4.52
N HIS A 93 -2.76 8.22 -3.22
CA HIS A 93 -2.74 9.47 -2.48
C HIS A 93 -1.74 9.41 -1.32
N GLY A 94 -1.72 10.49 -0.52
CA GLY A 94 -0.96 10.59 0.72
C GLY A 94 -1.89 10.99 1.84
N MET A 95 -1.31 11.30 3.00
CA MET A 95 -2.07 11.76 4.17
C MET A 95 -1.37 12.96 4.82
N LYS A 96 -2.14 13.72 5.59
CA LYS A 96 -1.70 14.85 6.41
C LYS A 96 -2.32 14.75 7.80
N ALA A 97 -1.60 15.19 8.82
CA ALA A 97 -2.09 15.20 10.18
C ALA A 97 -3.18 16.25 10.38
N ILE A 98 -4.25 15.86 11.06
CA ILE A 98 -5.30 16.74 11.60
C ILE A 98 -5.44 16.37 13.09
N GLY A 99 -4.58 16.96 13.93
CA GLY A 99 -4.40 16.51 15.31
C GLY A 99 -3.88 15.07 15.34
N ARG A 100 -4.55 14.19 16.09
CA ARG A 100 -4.22 12.74 16.10
C ARG A 100 -4.67 12.00 14.82
N TYR A 101 -5.62 12.57 14.09
CA TYR A 101 -6.25 11.95 12.93
C TYR A 101 -5.47 12.23 11.65
N GLY A 102 -5.81 11.50 10.58
CA GLY A 102 -5.27 11.72 9.24
C GLY A 102 -6.36 12.04 8.24
N ASP A 103 -6.10 13.04 7.39
CA ASP A 103 -6.92 13.39 6.23
C ASP A 103 -6.10 13.17 4.95
N HIS A 104 -6.79 12.92 3.84
CA HIS A 104 -6.13 12.66 2.57
C HIS A 104 -5.38 13.90 2.07
N SER A 105 -4.23 13.68 1.45
CA SER A 105 -3.48 14.69 0.72
C SER A 105 -3.37 14.28 -0.75
N ARG A 106 -3.17 15.27 -1.63
CA ARG A 106 -3.05 15.02 -3.09
C ARG A 106 -1.69 14.46 -3.52
N ASN A 107 -0.80 14.20 -2.57
CA ASN A 107 0.55 13.74 -2.84
C ASN A 107 0.56 12.21 -2.90
N GLY A 108 0.70 11.62 -4.09
CA GLY A 108 0.99 10.20 -4.23
C GLY A 108 2.49 9.92 -4.15
N PHE A 109 2.83 8.64 -3.99
CA PHE A 109 4.19 8.14 -4.02
C PHE A 109 4.32 7.07 -5.11
N TYR A 110 5.50 6.98 -5.72
CA TYR A 110 5.84 5.82 -6.54
C TYR A 110 7.33 5.51 -6.44
N SER A 111 7.69 4.24 -6.65
CA SER A 111 9.06 3.76 -6.71
C SER A 111 9.18 2.55 -7.62
N PHE A 112 10.33 2.42 -8.27
CA PHE A 112 10.73 1.24 -9.03
C PHE A 112 12.09 0.77 -8.54
N ASN A 113 12.38 -0.54 -8.63
CA ASN A 113 13.73 -1.06 -8.42
C ASN A 113 14.68 -0.80 -9.60
N GLN A 114 14.16 -0.25 -10.72
CA GLN A 114 14.90 0.11 -11.92
C GLN A 114 14.63 1.57 -12.30
N ASP A 115 15.59 2.24 -12.94
CA ASP A 115 15.37 3.59 -13.45
C ASP A 115 14.46 3.55 -14.69
N MET A 116 13.26 4.11 -14.54
CA MET A 116 12.24 4.16 -15.60
C MET A 116 12.23 5.49 -16.37
N GLY A 117 13.12 6.44 -16.03
CA GLY A 117 13.20 7.74 -16.71
C GLY A 117 11.92 8.59 -16.60
N LEU A 118 11.15 8.42 -15.53
CA LEU A 118 9.88 9.12 -15.33
C LEU A 118 10.10 10.49 -14.69
N HIS A 119 9.45 11.52 -15.25
CA HIS A 119 9.45 12.87 -14.71
C HIS A 119 8.01 13.34 -14.45
N HIS A 120 7.64 13.42 -13.16
CA HIS A 120 6.29 13.80 -12.72
C HIS A 120 5.15 13.05 -13.45
N PRO A 121 5.16 11.70 -13.40
CA PRO A 121 4.12 10.90 -14.06
C PRO A 121 2.74 11.19 -13.45
N LYS A 122 1.71 11.08 -14.28
CA LYS A 122 0.33 11.00 -13.79
C LYS A 122 0.03 9.56 -13.41
N ILE A 123 -0.96 9.32 -12.55
CA ILE A 123 -1.38 7.95 -12.21
C ILE A 123 -1.74 7.11 -13.45
N THR A 124 -2.34 7.75 -14.47
CA THR A 124 -2.68 7.11 -15.74
C THR A 124 -1.45 6.77 -16.61
N SER A 125 -0.31 7.41 -16.37
CA SER A 125 0.95 7.09 -17.06
C SER A 125 1.43 5.68 -16.73
N PHE A 126 1.17 5.19 -15.52
CA PHE A 126 1.60 3.85 -15.10
C PHE A 126 0.86 2.72 -15.84
N HIS A 127 -0.44 2.91 -16.14
CA HIS A 127 -1.18 1.94 -16.96
C HIS A 127 -0.54 1.77 -18.34
N MET A 128 -0.18 2.88 -18.99
CA MET A 128 0.47 2.83 -20.31
C MET A 128 1.86 2.19 -20.23
N LEU A 129 2.62 2.49 -19.18
CA LEU A 129 3.94 1.90 -18.94
C LEU A 129 3.85 0.39 -18.77
N LEU A 130 2.99 -0.10 -17.88
CA LEU A 130 2.81 -1.53 -17.60
C LEU A 130 2.36 -2.31 -18.84
N ARG A 131 1.45 -1.73 -19.63
CA ARG A 131 1.02 -2.33 -20.91
C ARG A 131 2.19 -2.49 -21.88
N ARG A 132 3.01 -1.45 -22.04
CA ARG A 132 4.18 -1.48 -22.93
C ARG A 132 5.20 -2.52 -22.48
N LEU A 133 5.42 -2.65 -21.18
CA LEU A 133 6.35 -3.64 -20.63
C LEU A 133 5.88 -5.06 -20.93
N ALA A 134 4.60 -5.35 -20.69
CA ALA A 134 4.01 -6.63 -21.04
C ALA A 134 4.09 -6.91 -22.55
N GLU A 135 3.69 -5.96 -23.41
CA GLU A 135 3.72 -6.13 -24.87
C GLU A 135 5.13 -6.40 -25.42
N ASN A 136 6.16 -5.76 -24.86
CA ASN A 136 7.56 -5.98 -25.27
C ASN A 136 8.06 -7.38 -24.91
N GLU A 137 7.67 -7.91 -23.74
CA GLU A 137 8.07 -9.25 -23.29
C GLU A 137 7.56 -10.34 -24.25
N TYR A 138 6.34 -10.18 -24.78
CA TYR A 138 5.77 -11.07 -25.79
C TYR A 138 6.30 -10.84 -27.21
N ALA A 139 6.97 -9.72 -27.49
CA ALA A 139 7.56 -9.43 -28.80
C ALA A 139 8.99 -9.97 -28.95
N THR A 140 9.66 -10.28 -27.84
CA THR A 140 11.03 -10.83 -27.78
C THR A 140 11.10 -12.35 -27.58
N ASN A 141 9.95 -13.02 -27.41
CA ASN A 141 9.82 -14.48 -27.37
C ASN A 141 9.31 -15.03 -28.71
#